data_AF-A0A0Q7TQ73-F1
#
_entry.id   AF-A0A0Q7TQ73-F1
#
_cell.length_a   1.000
_cell.length_b   1.000
_cell.length_c   1.000
_cell.angle_alpha   90.00
_cell.angle_beta   90.00
_cell.angle_gamma   90.00
#
_symmetry.space_group_name_H-M   'P 1'
#
loop_
_entity.id
_entity.type
_entity.pdbx_description
1 polymer ?
#
loop_
_entity_poly.entity_id
_entity_poly.type
_entity_poly.pdbx_seq_one_letter_code
_entity_poly.pdbx_strand_id
1 'polypeptide(L)'
;MSLDDDIAFFRRVPLFSALDKEALRILAIGAETRIVQTGSVLFYAGELADGGYLVAEGTVLLEPGSFAEGKDVRVGVGTLIGEMALLTDMVWQATAIAQEPVTVLRLPRSLFRKMLEGYPAAAVALRDLIAKRLNSFQRELSTVKKKMEKGGS
;
A
#
# COMPACT_ATOMS: atom_id res chain seq x y z
N MET A 1 7.34 0.62 -20.15
CA MET A 1 7.34 -0.78 -19.67
C MET A 1 6.27 -1.54 -20.44
N SER A 2 6.42 -2.85 -20.63
CA SER A 2 5.34 -3.62 -21.25
C SER A 2 4.22 -3.85 -20.23
N LEU A 3 2.99 -4.03 -20.69
CA LEU A 3 1.85 -4.32 -19.81
C LEU A 3 2.09 -5.59 -18.95
N ASP A 4 2.80 -6.58 -19.49
CA ASP A 4 3.15 -7.78 -18.73
C ASP A 4 4.17 -7.49 -17.62
N ASP A 5 5.09 -6.54 -17.82
CA ASP A 5 6.03 -6.10 -16.76
C ASP A 5 5.27 -5.43 -15.62
N ASP A 6 4.31 -4.55 -15.94
CA ASP A 6 3.49 -3.87 -14.94
C ASP A 6 2.65 -4.87 -14.14
N ILE A 7 2.03 -5.84 -14.81
CA ILE A 7 1.29 -6.93 -14.15
C ILE A 7 2.20 -7.72 -13.20
N ALA A 8 3.40 -8.08 -13.66
CA ALA A 8 4.38 -8.80 -12.84
C ALA A 8 4.84 -7.95 -11.65
N PHE A 9 4.93 -6.63 -11.83
CA PHE A 9 5.29 -5.70 -10.78
C PHE A 9 4.20 -5.58 -9.72
N PHE A 10 2.93 -5.41 -10.12
CA PHE A 10 1.79 -5.40 -9.21
C PHE A 10 1.68 -6.70 -8.41
N ARG A 11 1.94 -7.86 -9.03
CA ARG A 11 1.89 -9.17 -8.35
C ARG A 11 2.86 -9.29 -7.17
N ARG A 12 3.97 -8.54 -7.16
CA ARG A 12 4.94 -8.54 -6.05
C ARG A 12 4.43 -7.81 -4.81
N VAL A 13 3.44 -6.93 -4.97
CA VAL A 13 2.83 -6.22 -3.84
C VAL A 13 2.01 -7.22 -3.02
N PRO A 14 2.26 -7.36 -1.71
CA PRO A 14 1.56 -8.34 -0.88
C PRO A 14 0.03 -8.24 -0.96
N LEU A 15 -0.53 -7.03 -1.01
CA LEU A 15 -1.98 -6.80 -1.14
C LEU A 15 -2.55 -7.38 -2.45
N PHE A 16 -1.81 -7.30 -3.54
CA PHE A 16 -2.26 -7.71 -4.88
C PHE A 16 -1.84 -9.14 -5.23
N SER A 17 -1.01 -9.78 -4.40
CA SER A 17 -0.54 -11.14 -4.60
C SER A 17 -1.65 -12.18 -4.74
N ALA A 18 -2.84 -11.92 -4.21
CA ALA A 18 -3.99 -12.82 -4.27
C ALA A 18 -4.89 -12.62 -5.51
N LEU A 19 -4.68 -11.57 -6.31
CA LEU A 19 -5.54 -11.23 -7.45
C LEU A 19 -5.17 -12.06 -8.69
N ASP A 20 -6.12 -12.34 -9.58
CA ASP A 20 -5.84 -13.02 -10.85
C ASP A 20 -5.17 -12.08 -11.88
N LYS A 21 -4.73 -12.64 -13.02
CA LYS A 21 -3.96 -11.88 -14.03
C LYS A 21 -4.85 -10.79 -14.63
N GLU A 22 -6.13 -11.06 -14.82
CA GLU A 22 -7.12 -10.19 -15.42
C GLU A 22 -7.39 -8.97 -14.54
N ALA A 23 -7.59 -9.18 -13.23
CA ALA A 23 -7.70 -8.10 -12.25
C ALA A 23 -6.44 -7.23 -12.20
N LEU A 24 -5.25 -7.85 -12.16
CA LEU A 24 -3.98 -7.13 -12.17
C LEU A 24 -3.79 -6.32 -13.45
N ARG A 25 -4.24 -6.85 -14.60
CA ARG A 25 -4.22 -6.14 -15.88
C ARG A 25 -5.08 -4.88 -15.85
N ILE A 26 -6.25 -4.91 -15.21
CA ILE A 26 -7.08 -3.71 -15.04
C ILE A 26 -6.36 -2.66 -14.20
N LEU A 27 -5.70 -3.07 -13.11
CA LEU A 27 -4.91 -2.15 -12.29
C LEU A 27 -3.75 -1.55 -13.09
N ALA A 28 -3.03 -2.37 -13.85
CA ALA A 28 -1.92 -1.92 -14.67
C ALA A 28 -2.34 -0.90 -15.75
N ILE A 29 -3.47 -1.14 -16.43
CA ILE A 29 -3.99 -0.22 -17.44
C ILE A 29 -4.52 1.08 -16.82
N GLY A 30 -5.15 1.00 -15.65
CA GLY A 30 -5.76 2.16 -15.00
C GLY A 30 -4.82 2.97 -14.10
N ALA A 31 -3.62 2.45 -13.81
CA ALA A 31 -2.66 3.15 -12.98
C ALA A 31 -2.08 4.38 -13.68
N GLU A 32 -1.96 5.48 -12.96
CA GLU A 32 -1.39 6.72 -13.47
C GLU A 32 0.09 6.78 -13.12
N THR A 33 0.98 6.84 -14.12
CA THR A 33 2.41 7.08 -13.85
C THR A 33 2.62 8.54 -13.44
N ARG A 34 3.32 8.75 -12.33
CA ARG A 34 3.77 10.08 -11.87
C ARG A 34 5.25 10.07 -11.62
N ILE A 35 5.92 11.10 -12.11
CA ILE A 35 7.35 11.34 -11.90
C ILE A 35 7.48 12.55 -11.00
N VAL A 36 8.23 12.40 -9.92
CA VAL A 36 8.42 13.39 -8.86
C VAL A 36 9.91 13.67 -8.74
N GLN A 37 10.27 14.96 -8.78
CA GLN A 37 11.66 15.40 -8.67
C GLN A 37 12.14 15.31 -7.21
N THR A 38 13.45 15.19 -7.01
CA THR A 38 14.07 15.23 -5.68
C THR A 38 13.58 16.41 -4.85
N GLY A 39 13.25 16.16 -3.58
CA GLY A 39 12.75 17.16 -2.64
C GLY A 39 11.28 17.54 -2.82
N SER A 40 10.62 17.06 -3.88
CA SER A 40 9.20 17.34 -4.10
C SER A 40 8.32 16.42 -3.25
N VAL A 41 7.17 16.94 -2.83
CA VAL A 41 6.18 16.23 -2.03
C VAL A 41 5.17 15.53 -2.93
N LEU A 42 4.92 14.24 -2.68
CA LEU A 42 3.91 13.44 -3.39
C LEU A 42 2.51 13.64 -2.81
N PHE A 43 2.41 13.76 -1.48
CA PHE A 43 1.20 14.11 -0.72
C PHE A 43 1.60 14.58 0.69
N TYR A 44 0.72 15.36 1.32
CA TYR A 44 0.95 15.87 2.68
C TYR A 44 0.16 15.09 3.72
N ALA A 45 0.72 15.00 4.93
CA ALA A 45 -0.03 14.53 6.10
C ALA A 45 -1.31 15.36 6.32
N GLY A 46 -2.39 14.70 6.73
CA GLY A 46 -3.70 15.33 6.94
C GLY A 46 -4.56 15.50 5.69
N GLU A 47 -3.99 15.35 4.48
CA GLU A 47 -4.77 15.34 3.25
C GLU A 47 -5.58 14.04 3.12
N LEU A 48 -6.74 14.12 2.45
CA LEU A 48 -7.52 12.94 2.12
C LEU A 48 -6.69 12.01 1.23
N ALA A 49 -6.52 10.77 1.68
CA ALA A 49 -5.99 9.73 0.82
C ALA A 49 -7.13 9.28 -0.08
N ASP A 50 -6.98 9.37 -1.40
CA ASP A 50 -7.97 8.94 -2.40
C ASP A 50 -7.52 7.73 -3.23
N GLY A 51 -6.41 7.12 -2.82
CA GLY A 51 -5.76 6.01 -3.51
C GLY A 51 -4.42 5.64 -2.86
N GLY A 52 -3.69 4.76 -3.54
CA GLY A 52 -2.34 4.34 -3.13
C GLY A 52 -1.28 4.71 -4.18
N TYR A 53 -0.02 4.66 -3.78
CA TYR A 53 1.13 4.90 -4.66
C TYR A 53 2.11 3.75 -4.58
N LEU A 54 2.32 3.05 -5.69
CA LEU A 54 3.33 2.01 -5.79
C LEU A 54 4.63 2.62 -6.31
N VAL A 55 5.71 2.55 -5.53
CA VAL A 55 7.03 3.07 -5.93
C VAL A 55 7.62 2.17 -7.01
N ALA A 56 7.75 2.68 -8.24
CA ALA A 56 8.34 1.97 -9.37
C ALA A 56 9.85 2.22 -9.50
N GLU A 57 10.30 3.42 -9.14
CA GLU A 57 11.71 3.81 -9.17
C GLU A 57 11.99 4.83 -8.05
N GLY A 58 13.22 4.78 -7.51
CA GLY A 58 13.70 5.72 -6.49
C GLY A 58 13.23 5.41 -5.06
N THR A 59 13.43 6.40 -4.19
CA THR A 59 13.19 6.31 -2.75
C THR A 59 12.34 7.48 -2.25
N VAL A 60 11.31 7.16 -1.45
CA VAL A 60 10.43 8.13 -0.79
C VAL A 60 10.64 8.10 0.71
N LEU A 61 10.76 9.27 1.32
CA LEU A 61 10.73 9.46 2.77
C LEU A 61 9.28 9.71 3.20
N LEU A 62 8.80 8.94 4.18
CA LEU A 62 7.55 9.18 4.87
C LEU A 62 7.86 9.86 6.21
N GLU A 63 7.61 11.15 6.29
CA GLU A 63 7.80 11.98 7.48
C GLU A 63 6.45 12.09 8.23
N PRO A 64 6.33 11.58 9.47
CA PRO A 64 5.08 11.60 10.23
C PRO A 64 4.53 13.03 10.43
N GLY A 65 3.20 13.18 10.42
CA GLY A 65 2.56 14.48 10.67
C GLY A 65 2.77 15.02 12.09
N SER A 66 3.04 14.13 13.04
CA SER A 66 3.49 14.48 14.39
C SER A 66 4.52 13.49 14.95
N PHE A 67 5.35 13.93 15.90
CA PHE A 67 6.29 13.06 16.62
C PHE A 67 5.61 11.89 17.35
N ALA A 68 4.33 12.03 17.69
CA ALA A 68 3.56 10.95 18.33
C ALA A 68 3.16 9.84 17.33
N GLU A 69 3.13 10.14 16.03
CA GLU A 69 2.75 9.19 14.97
C GLU A 69 3.90 8.28 14.51
N GLY A 70 5.14 8.55 14.94
CA GLY A 70 6.25 7.63 14.77
C GLY A 70 7.56 8.29 14.36
N LYS A 71 8.42 7.49 13.72
CA LYS A 71 9.70 7.94 13.13
C LYS A 71 9.60 7.91 11.62
N ASP A 72 10.46 8.70 10.98
CA ASP A 72 10.64 8.69 9.53
C ASP A 72 10.92 7.29 8.99
N VAL A 73 10.25 6.95 7.89
CA VAL A 73 10.43 5.67 7.20
C VAL A 73 10.82 5.93 5.76
N ARG A 74 11.90 5.30 5.29
CA ARG A 74 12.25 5.29 3.86
C ARG A 74 11.65 4.07 3.19
N VAL A 75 10.97 4.28 2.08
CA VAL A 75 10.37 3.23 1.26
C VAL A 75 10.90 3.32 -0.16
N GLY A 76 11.22 2.18 -0.74
CA GLY A 76 11.79 2.07 -2.07
C GLY A 76 10.91 1.27 -3.03
N VAL A 77 11.49 0.93 -4.18
CA VAL A 77 10.86 0.19 -5.26
C VAL A 77 10.09 -1.05 -4.77
N GLY A 78 8.86 -1.22 -5.28
CA GLY A 78 7.97 -2.32 -4.94
C GLY A 78 7.11 -2.08 -3.71
N THR A 79 7.29 -0.96 -3.00
CA THR A 79 6.48 -0.61 -1.84
C THR A 79 5.18 0.07 -2.28
N LEU A 80 4.04 -0.45 -1.83
CA LEU A 80 2.74 0.20 -1.96
C LEU A 80 2.48 1.09 -0.74
N ILE A 81 2.54 2.40 -0.95
CA ILE A 81 2.20 3.40 0.04
C ILE A 81 0.67 3.56 0.04
N GLY A 82 0.06 3.49 1.22
CA GLY A 82 -1.39 3.63 1.36
C GLY A 82 -2.18 2.38 0.99
N GLU A 83 -1.70 1.17 1.32
CA GLU A 83 -2.49 -0.07 1.15
C GLU A 83 -3.91 0.08 1.72
N MET A 84 -4.03 0.68 2.91
CA MET A 84 -5.32 0.91 3.57
C MET A 84 -6.15 1.99 2.88
N ALA A 85 -5.52 2.97 2.23
CA ALA A 85 -6.23 4.00 1.47
C ALA A 85 -6.96 3.42 0.25
N LEU A 86 -6.59 2.23 -0.25
CA LEU A 86 -7.35 1.53 -1.29
C LEU A 86 -8.62 0.86 -0.76
N LEU A 87 -8.70 0.59 0.55
CA LEU A 87 -9.75 -0.20 1.19
C LEU A 87 -10.72 0.64 2.02
N THR A 88 -10.22 1.72 2.63
CA THR A 88 -10.97 2.55 3.57
C THR A 88 -10.75 4.03 3.29
N ASP A 89 -11.72 4.86 3.67
CA ASP A 89 -11.54 6.30 3.70
C ASP A 89 -10.63 6.68 4.86
N MET A 90 -9.55 7.41 4.56
CA MET A 90 -8.56 7.83 5.55
C MET A 90 -7.83 9.09 5.07
N VAL A 91 -7.08 9.70 5.98
CA VAL A 91 -6.13 10.77 5.68
C VAL A 91 -4.70 10.23 5.75
N TRP A 92 -3.78 10.84 4.99
CA TRP A 92 -2.36 10.51 5.07
C TRP A 92 -1.83 10.82 6.47
N GLN A 93 -1.16 9.85 7.09
CA GLN A 93 -0.56 9.99 8.43
C GLN A 93 0.87 10.54 8.37
N ALA A 94 1.43 10.69 7.17
CA ALA A 94 2.78 11.14 6.93
C ALA A 94 2.82 11.95 5.62
N THR A 95 3.77 12.86 5.51
CA THR A 95 4.12 13.56 4.29
C THR A 95 5.11 12.70 3.50
N ALA A 96 4.84 12.46 2.21
CA ALA A 96 5.70 11.68 1.34
C ALA A 96 6.62 12.59 0.51
N ILE A 97 7.93 12.50 0.72
CA ILE A 97 8.94 13.38 0.11
C ILE A 97 9.90 12.53 -0.73
N ALA A 98 10.07 12.89 -2.01
CA ALA A 98 11.03 12.21 -2.88
C ALA A 98 12.47 12.53 -2.46
N GLN A 99 13.29 11.50 -2.20
CA GLN A 99 14.71 11.66 -1.82
C GLN A 99 15.65 11.71 -3.04
N GLU A 100 15.14 11.31 -4.20
CA GLU A 100 15.79 11.30 -5.51
C GLU A 100 14.68 11.43 -6.58
N PRO A 101 14.98 11.44 -7.90
CA PRO A 101 13.93 11.31 -8.90
C PRO A 101 13.15 10.00 -8.68
N VAL A 102 11.85 10.12 -8.40
CA VAL A 102 10.98 8.99 -8.06
C VAL A 102 9.91 8.84 -9.14
N THR A 103 9.71 7.59 -9.58
CA THR A 103 8.55 7.22 -10.41
C THR A 103 7.59 6.40 -9.55
N VAL A 104 6.32 6.81 -9.48
CA VAL A 104 5.26 6.06 -8.81
C VAL A 104 4.12 5.73 -9.77
N LEU A 105 3.48 4.58 -9.54
CA LEU A 105 2.19 4.24 -10.13
C LEU A 105 1.10 4.60 -9.11
N ARG A 106 0.29 5.62 -9.43
CA ARG A 106 -0.87 6.00 -8.61
C ARG A 106 -2.05 5.10 -8.95
N LEU A 107 -2.66 4.53 -7.92
CA LEU A 107 -3.87 3.73 -8.01
C LEU A 107 -5.01 4.46 -7.30
N PRO A 108 -5.93 5.08 -8.03
CA PRO A 108 -7.14 5.65 -7.42
C PRO A 108 -7.97 4.57 -6.72
N ARG A 109 -8.53 4.87 -5.54
CA ARG A 109 -9.45 3.96 -4.83
C ARG A 109 -10.63 3.57 -5.71
N SER A 110 -11.13 4.52 -6.50
CA SER A 110 -12.25 4.31 -7.43
C SER A 110 -11.94 3.25 -8.50
N LEU A 111 -10.70 3.22 -9.01
CA LEU A 111 -10.24 2.19 -9.93
C LEU A 111 -10.21 0.82 -9.25
N PHE A 112 -9.60 0.75 -8.06
CA PHE A 112 -9.49 -0.49 -7.30
C PHE A 112 -10.87 -1.07 -6.97
N ARG A 113 -11.80 -0.21 -6.53
CA ARG A 113 -13.19 -0.59 -6.28
C ARG A 113 -13.90 -1.12 -7.53
N LYS A 114 -13.78 -0.42 -8.67
CA LYS A 114 -14.35 -0.88 -9.94
C LYS A 114 -13.80 -2.24 -10.37
N MET A 115 -12.50 -2.48 -10.15
CA MET A 115 -11.90 -3.80 -10.41
C MET A 115 -12.54 -4.88 -9.54
N LEU A 116 -12.73 -4.63 -8.24
CA LEU A 116 -13.39 -5.61 -7.35
C LEU A 116 -14.86 -5.87 -7.73
N GLU A 117 -15.57 -4.83 -8.18
CA GLU A 117 -16.96 -4.94 -8.66
C GLU A 117 -17.04 -5.75 -9.97
N GLY A 118 -16.06 -5.60 -10.87
CA GLY A 118 -15.99 -6.33 -12.14
C GLY A 118 -15.46 -7.77 -12.02
N TYR A 119 -14.70 -8.07 -10.97
CA TYR A 119 -14.04 -9.36 -10.76
C TYR A 119 -14.32 -9.90 -9.35
N PRO A 120 -15.51 -10.50 -9.10
CA PRO A 120 -15.90 -10.96 -7.77
C PRO A 120 -14.94 -11.97 -7.14
N ALA A 121 -14.28 -12.81 -7.94
CA ALA A 121 -13.25 -13.74 -7.48
C ALA A 121 -12.06 -12.99 -6.83
N ALA A 122 -11.68 -11.84 -7.37
CA ALA A 122 -10.62 -10.99 -6.82
C ALA A 122 -11.02 -10.41 -5.45
N ALA A 123 -12.29 -10.01 -5.29
CA ALA A 123 -12.83 -9.54 -4.01
C ALA A 123 -12.85 -10.64 -2.93
N VAL A 124 -13.24 -11.86 -3.30
CA VAL A 124 -13.19 -13.03 -2.41
C VAL A 124 -11.75 -13.32 -2.00
N ALA A 125 -10.82 -13.37 -2.94
CA ALA A 125 -9.41 -13.63 -2.67
C ALA A 125 -8.78 -12.57 -1.75
N LEU A 126 -9.11 -11.30 -1.97
CA LEU A 126 -8.67 -10.19 -1.14
C LEU A 126 -9.24 -10.27 0.28
N ARG A 127 -10.53 -10.57 0.43
CA ARG A 127 -11.17 -10.80 1.74
C ARG A 127 -10.45 -11.90 2.50
N ASP A 128 -10.18 -13.03 1.85
CA ASP A 128 -9.54 -14.19 2.48
C ASP A 128 -8.09 -13.87 2.89
N LEU A 129 -7.36 -13.09 2.07
CA LEU A 129 -6.04 -12.57 2.41
C LEU A 129 -6.07 -11.69 3.68
N ILE A 130 -7.00 -10.73 3.75
CA ILE A 130 -7.15 -9.83 4.90
C ILE A 130 -7.53 -10.62 6.15
N ALA A 131 -8.50 -11.55 6.05
CA ALA A 131 -8.91 -12.41 7.14
C ALA A 131 -7.74 -13.26 7.67
N LYS A 132 -6.92 -13.82 6.77
CA LYS A 132 -5.71 -14.58 7.14
C LYS A 132 -4.69 -13.71 7.89
N ARG A 133 -4.44 -12.48 7.43
CA ARG A 133 -3.53 -11.54 8.10
C ARG A 133 -4.04 -11.15 9.48
N LEU A 134 -5.33 -10.83 9.61
CA LEU A 134 -5.95 -10.48 10.89
C LEU A 134 -5.85 -11.64 11.90
N ASN A 135 -6.13 -12.87 11.44
CA ASN A 135 -5.99 -14.05 12.28
C ASN A 135 -4.54 -14.31 12.72
N SER A 136 -3.55 -14.04 11.87
CA SER A 136 -2.12 -14.13 12.24
C SER A 136 -1.78 -13.12 13.32
N PHE A 137 -2.19 -11.86 13.12
CA PHE A 137 -1.94 -10.77 14.06
C PHE A 137 -2.58 -11.05 15.44
N GLN A 138 -3.82 -11.55 15.49
CA GLN A 138 -4.47 -11.94 16.74
C GLN A 138 -3.70 -13.03 17.50
N ARG A 139 -3.12 -14.01 16.80
CA ARG A 139 -2.30 -15.06 17.42
C ARG A 139 -1.01 -14.50 18.00
N GLU A 140 -0.34 -13.59 17.28
CA GLU A 140 0.87 -12.92 17.75
C GLU A 140 0.60 -12.12 19.03
N LEU A 141 -0.46 -11.31 19.05
CA LEU A 141 -0.87 -10.56 20.26
C LEU A 141 -1.15 -11.49 21.45
N SER A 142 -1.83 -12.61 21.22
CA SER A 142 -2.11 -13.59 22.29
C SER A 142 -0.83 -14.20 22.88
N THR A 143 0.22 -14.34 22.07
CA THR A 143 1.52 -14.88 22.48
C THR A 143 2.30 -13.85 23.30
N VAL A 144 2.29 -12.59 22.87
CA VAL A 144 2.92 -11.48 23.62
C VAL A 144 2.27 -11.34 24.99
N LYS A 145 0.93 -11.34 25.06
CA LYS A 145 0.18 -11.27 26.33
C LYS A 145 0.59 -12.38 27.31
N LYS A 146 0.67 -13.63 26.84
CA LYS A 146 1.11 -14.77 27.66
C LYS A 146 2.56 -14.66 28.16
N LYS A 147 3.44 -14.02 27.40
CA LYS A 147 4.85 -13.80 27.82
C LYS A 147 4.94 -12.70 28.88
N MET A 148 4.15 -11.63 28.76
CA MET A 148 4.11 -10.56 29.76
C MET A 148 3.54 -11.05 31.10
N GLU A 149 2.54 -11.93 31.09
CA GLU A 149 1.97 -12.54 32.31
C GLU A 149 2.96 -13.49 33.03
N LYS A 150 3.92 -14.09 32.30
CA LYS A 150 4.92 -15.01 32.86
C LYS A 150 6.24 -14.35 33.28
N GLY A 151 6.53 -13.13 32.82
CA GLY A 151 7.75 -12.39 33.14
C GLY A 151 7.64 -11.44 34.33
N GLY A 152 6.46 -11.36 34.95
CA GLY A 152 6.19 -10.53 36.14
C GLY A 152 6.12 -11.31 37.46
N SER A 153 6.61 -12.55 37.50
CA SER A 153 6.66 -13.39 38.70
C SER A 153 8.07 -13.80 39.07
#